data_AF-A0A931H109-F1
#
_entry.id   AF-A0A931H109-F1
#
_cell.length_a   1.000
_cell.length_b   1.000
_cell.length_c   1.000
_cell.angle_alpha   90.00
_cell.angle_beta   90.00
_cell.angle_gamma   90.00
#
_symmetry.space_group_name_H-M   'P 1'
#
loop_
_entity.id
_entity.type
_entity.pdbx_description
1 polymer ?
#
loop_
_entity_poly.entity_id
_entity_poly.type
_entity_poly.pdbx_seq_one_letter_code
_entity_poly.pdbx_strand_id
1 'polypeptide(L)'
;MNPQSSGPSTRPSSVLPSEAEQELKRELLRVVLAKTLKKSGIPPQWISVEMNAMTQPSGEVWIEINFSLQIDEPRFLTYISSFQAEFERRLLEIAPDARQWLSRMAWTVTPDPIYEAALPSPGYWETVMADRELTARQKGGKGWDRESLARHFSDTNPGDMVVDFKNTQPPDRNIENLAPPKR
;
A
#
# COMPACT_ATOMS: atom_id res chain seq x y z
N MET A 1 -47.99 11.64 -48.26
CA MET A 1 -46.85 10.70 -48.27
C MET A 1 -45.68 11.41 -47.61
N ASN A 2 -45.26 10.96 -46.42
CA ASN A 2 -44.24 11.60 -45.57
C ASN A 2 -42.81 11.33 -46.09
N PRO A 3 -41.90 12.31 -46.04
CA PRO A 3 -40.47 12.02 -45.98
C PRO A 3 -40.04 11.79 -44.52
N GLN A 4 -39.38 10.66 -44.27
CA GLN A 4 -38.76 10.33 -42.98
C GLN A 4 -37.54 11.23 -42.74
N SER A 5 -37.55 11.97 -41.63
CA SER A 5 -36.39 12.67 -41.09
C SER A 5 -35.57 11.70 -40.23
N SER A 6 -34.40 11.28 -40.72
CA SER A 6 -33.39 10.59 -39.94
C SER A 6 -32.67 11.61 -39.04
N GLY A 7 -33.04 11.65 -37.76
CA GLY A 7 -32.32 12.42 -36.76
C GLY A 7 -30.92 11.85 -36.51
N PRO A 8 -29.89 12.68 -36.33
CA PRO A 8 -28.56 12.19 -35.95
C PRO A 8 -28.63 11.65 -34.52
N SER A 9 -28.39 10.35 -34.39
CA SER A 9 -28.20 9.67 -33.10
C SER A 9 -26.86 10.11 -32.52
N THR A 10 -26.88 11.14 -31.68
CA THR A 10 -25.72 11.57 -30.89
C THR A 10 -25.45 10.51 -29.83
N ARG A 11 -24.51 9.59 -30.11
CA ARG A 11 -23.90 8.77 -29.06
C ARG A 11 -23.19 9.70 -28.08
N PRO A 12 -23.33 9.53 -26.76
CA PRO A 12 -22.50 10.26 -25.81
C PRO A 12 -21.05 9.81 -26.01
N SER A 13 -20.20 10.73 -26.45
CA SER A 13 -18.76 10.53 -26.47
C SER A 13 -18.27 10.32 -25.05
N SER A 14 -17.64 9.17 -24.80
CA SER A 14 -16.84 8.94 -23.60
C SER A 14 -15.73 10.00 -23.59
N VAL A 15 -15.87 11.00 -22.71
CA VAL A 15 -14.89 12.07 -22.56
C VAL A 15 -13.71 11.47 -21.82
N LEU A 16 -12.62 11.21 -22.53
CA LEU A 16 -11.36 10.87 -21.90
C LEU A 16 -10.98 12.00 -20.92
N PRO A 17 -10.52 11.69 -19.69
CA PRO A 17 -10.14 12.71 -18.73
C PRO A 17 -9.04 13.60 -19.32
N SER A 18 -9.22 14.91 -19.21
CA SER A 18 -8.31 15.88 -19.82
C SER A 18 -6.90 15.76 -19.21
N GLU A 19 -5.86 16.08 -19.98
CA GLU A 19 -4.48 16.08 -19.47
C GLU A 19 -4.33 16.96 -18.22
N ALA A 20 -5.11 18.04 -18.13
CA ALA A 20 -5.16 18.93 -16.97
C ALA A 20 -5.70 18.24 -15.71
N GLU A 21 -6.73 17.41 -15.82
CA GLU A 21 -7.25 16.63 -14.69
C GLU A 21 -6.23 15.60 -14.19
N GLN A 22 -5.50 14.97 -15.10
CA GLN A 22 -4.44 14.03 -14.73
C GLN A 22 -3.27 14.73 -14.03
N GLU A 23 -2.88 15.91 -14.50
CA GLU A 23 -1.82 16.68 -13.84
C GLU A 23 -2.24 17.17 -12.46
N LEU A 24 -3.50 17.58 -12.28
CA LEU A 24 -4.03 17.93 -10.98
C LEU A 24 -3.97 16.75 -10.00
N LYS A 25 -4.33 15.54 -10.44
CA LYS A 25 -4.22 14.32 -9.63
C LYS A 25 -2.77 14.02 -9.27
N ARG A 26 -1.83 14.14 -10.22
CA ARG A 26 -0.39 13.96 -9.95
C ARG A 26 0.13 14.97 -8.94
N GLU A 27 -0.25 16.23 -9.08
CA GLU A 27 0.18 17.28 -8.15
C GLU A 27 -0.40 17.08 -6.75
N LEU A 28 -1.67 16.68 -6.65
CA LEU A 28 -2.27 16.29 -5.38
C LEU A 28 -1.45 15.18 -4.70
N LEU A 29 -1.08 14.12 -5.44
CA LEU A 29 -0.28 13.02 -4.89
C LEU A 29 1.10 13.50 -4.40
N ARG A 30 1.77 14.40 -5.13
CA ARG A 30 3.05 15.01 -4.71
C ARG A 30 2.89 15.82 -3.42
N VAL A 31 1.83 16.62 -3.32
CA VAL A 31 1.54 17.41 -2.12
C VAL A 31 1.23 16.52 -0.92
N VAL A 32 0.43 15.46 -1.11
CA VAL A 32 0.14 14.49 -0.05
C VAL A 32 1.42 13.81 0.41
N LEU A 33 2.28 13.37 -0.51
CA LEU A 33 3.56 12.75 -0.18
C LEU A 33 4.44 13.70 0.65
N ALA A 34 4.63 14.94 0.18
CA ALA A 34 5.42 15.95 0.88
C ALA A 34 4.89 16.22 2.30
N LYS A 35 3.56 16.27 2.48
CA LYS A 35 2.92 16.43 3.79
C LYS A 35 3.14 15.20 4.68
N THR A 36 3.03 14.00 4.13
CA THR A 36 3.26 12.75 4.86
C THR A 36 4.69 12.68 5.37
N LEU A 37 5.68 12.90 4.50
CA LEU A 37 7.11 12.94 4.83
C LEU A 37 7.40 13.98 5.92
N LYS A 38 6.90 15.20 5.74
CA LYS A 38 7.09 16.29 6.71
C LYS A 38 6.54 15.95 8.10
N LYS A 39 5.38 15.30 8.18
CA LYS A 39 4.77 14.97 9.48
C LYS A 39 5.45 13.79 10.16
N SER A 40 5.89 12.79 9.40
CA SER A 40 6.58 11.62 9.95
C SER A 40 8.06 11.89 10.28
N GLY A 41 8.61 13.02 9.83
CA GLY A 41 10.03 13.35 10.01
C GLY A 41 10.95 12.56 9.07
N ILE A 42 10.39 11.94 8.03
CA ILE A 42 11.18 11.22 7.03
C ILE A 42 11.85 12.23 6.09
N PRO A 43 13.18 12.15 5.89
CA PRO A 43 13.87 13.03 4.95
C PRO A 43 13.31 12.89 3.52
N PRO A 44 12.94 13.99 2.83
CA PRO A 44 12.32 13.91 1.51
C PRO A 44 13.17 13.22 0.45
N GLN A 45 14.50 13.32 0.56
CA GLN A 45 15.43 12.68 -0.35
C GLN A 45 15.46 11.15 -0.24
N TRP A 46 14.86 10.56 0.79
CA TRP A 46 14.80 9.10 0.95
C TRP A 46 13.77 8.45 0.03
N ILE A 47 12.71 9.16 -0.36
CA ILE A 47 11.60 8.58 -1.13
C ILE A 47 11.35 9.45 -2.35
N SER A 48 11.57 8.87 -3.53
CA SER A 48 11.08 9.44 -4.78
C SER A 48 9.77 8.77 -5.20
N VAL A 49 9.02 9.43 -6.09
CA VAL A 49 7.73 8.92 -6.56
C VAL A 49 7.64 9.05 -8.07
N GLU A 50 7.23 7.97 -8.71
CA GLU A 50 6.85 7.92 -10.11
C GLU A 50 5.35 7.66 -10.22
N MET A 51 4.69 8.34 -11.15
CA MET A 51 3.24 8.25 -11.32
C MET A 51 2.94 7.89 -12.77
N ASN A 52 2.51 6.65 -12.98
CA ASN A 52 2.27 6.09 -14.30
C ASN A 52 0.76 6.12 -14.58
N ALA A 53 0.35 6.84 -15.61
CA ALA A 53 -1.02 6.81 -16.08
C ALA A 53 -1.25 5.56 -16.96
N MET A 54 -2.32 4.84 -16.69
CA MET A 54 -2.75 3.65 -17.42
C MET A 54 -4.19 3.85 -17.89
N THR A 55 -4.42 3.68 -19.19
CA THR A 55 -5.77 3.68 -19.75
C THR A 55 -6.32 2.26 -19.72
N GLN A 56 -7.42 2.06 -19.01
CA GLN A 56 -8.14 0.80 -18.97
C GLN A 56 -8.87 0.52 -20.29
N PRO A 57 -9.24 -0.75 -20.57
CA PRO A 57 -10.10 -1.10 -21.69
C PRO A 57 -11.47 -0.38 -21.67
N SER A 58 -11.95 0.02 -20.49
CA SER A 58 -13.15 0.84 -20.29
C SER A 58 -12.99 2.29 -20.78
N GLY A 59 -11.77 2.74 -21.05
CA GLY A 59 -11.41 4.13 -21.36
C GLY A 59 -11.10 4.98 -20.13
N GLU A 60 -11.27 4.44 -18.92
CA GLU A 60 -10.89 5.13 -17.68
C GLU A 60 -9.38 5.23 -17.55
N VAL A 61 -8.89 6.36 -17.05
CA VAL A 61 -7.46 6.54 -16.76
C VAL A 61 -7.22 6.37 -15.28
N TRP A 62 -6.39 5.38 -14.95
CA TRP A 62 -5.95 5.11 -13.60
C TRP A 62 -4.48 5.53 -13.43
N ILE A 63 -4.10 5.86 -12.20
CA ILE A 63 -2.73 6.21 -11.83
C ILE A 63 -2.16 5.09 -10.98
N GLU A 64 -1.01 4.59 -11.36
CA GLU A 64 -0.16 3.77 -10.51
C GLU A 64 0.92 4.64 -9.87
N ILE A 65 1.15 4.43 -8.58
CA ILE A 65 2.22 5.08 -7.83
C ILE A 65 3.34 4.06 -7.62
N ASN A 66 4.56 4.40 -8.00
CA ASN A 66 5.75 3.64 -7.62
C ASN A 66 6.61 4.52 -6.71
N PHE A 67 6.70 4.15 -5.43
CA PHE A 67 7.64 4.75 -4.51
C PHE A 67 9.01 4.10 -4.72
N SER A 68 10.07 4.90 -4.78
CA SER A 68 11.43 4.39 -4.87
C SER A 68 12.24 4.86 -3.68
N LEU A 69 12.67 3.90 -2.86
CA LEU A 69 13.49 4.14 -1.68
C LEU A 69 14.95 4.35 -2.12
N GLN A 70 15.45 5.55 -1.92
CA GLN A 70 16.80 6.01 -2.31
C GLN A 70 17.88 5.65 -1.28
N ILE A 71 17.50 4.96 -0.20
CA ILE A 71 18.38 4.58 0.88
C ILE A 71 18.06 3.15 1.33
N ASP A 72 19.09 2.33 1.50
CA ASP A 72 18.93 1.03 2.12
C ASP A 72 19.08 1.15 3.64
N GLU A 73 18.04 1.68 4.29
CA GLU A 73 17.96 1.78 5.76
C GLU A 73 16.99 0.70 6.28
N PRO A 74 17.49 -0.42 6.84
CA PRO A 74 16.66 -1.55 7.25
C PRO A 74 15.57 -1.19 8.26
N ARG A 75 15.82 -0.16 9.10
CA ARG A 75 14.82 0.32 10.06
C ARG A 75 13.60 0.90 9.33
N PHE A 76 13.80 1.55 8.19
CA PHE A 76 12.70 2.11 7.40
C PHE A 76 11.84 1.02 6.77
N LEU A 77 12.42 -0.09 6.32
CA LEU A 77 11.69 -1.22 5.75
C LEU A 77 10.61 -1.77 6.70
N THR A 78 10.84 -1.67 8.02
CA THR A 78 9.87 -2.06 9.05
C THR A 78 8.61 -1.18 9.04
N TYR A 79 8.71 0.05 8.53
CA TYR A 79 7.63 1.04 8.54
C TYR A 79 7.00 1.30 7.17
N ILE A 80 7.43 0.61 6.09
CA ILE A 80 6.90 0.82 4.73
C ILE A 80 5.37 0.71 4.69
N SER A 81 4.81 -0.34 5.29
CA SER A 81 3.37 -0.55 5.32
C SER A 81 2.63 0.55 6.10
N SER A 82 3.21 1.00 7.21
CA SER A 82 2.65 2.08 8.04
C SER A 82 2.69 3.42 7.32
N PHE A 83 3.79 3.69 6.60
CA PHE A 83 3.92 4.88 5.78
C PHE A 83 2.90 4.89 4.64
N GLN A 84 2.74 3.77 3.93
CA GLN A 84 1.76 3.63 2.86
C GLN A 84 0.33 3.86 3.37
N ALA A 85 -0.04 3.24 4.49
CA ALA A 85 -1.35 3.44 5.10
C ALA A 85 -1.59 4.90 5.50
N GLU A 86 -0.60 5.58 6.06
CA GLU A 86 -0.71 6.99 6.44
C GLU A 86 -0.80 7.92 5.22
N PHE A 87 -0.08 7.61 4.15
CA PHE A 87 -0.20 8.31 2.86
C PHE A 87 -1.61 8.14 2.28
N GLU A 88 -2.12 6.91 2.22
CA GLU A 88 -3.45 6.61 1.69
C GLU A 88 -4.55 7.29 2.52
N ARG A 89 -4.46 7.21 3.85
CA ARG A 89 -5.40 7.88 4.76
C ARG A 89 -5.48 9.38 4.49
N ARG A 90 -4.34 10.04 4.32
CA ARG A 90 -4.27 11.48 3.99
C ARG A 90 -4.77 11.80 2.60
N LEU A 91 -4.50 10.93 1.63
CA LEU A 91 -5.03 11.09 0.29
C LEU A 91 -6.55 11.07 0.32
N LEU A 92 -7.14 10.08 1.01
CA LEU A 92 -8.59 9.93 1.13
C LEU A 92 -9.26 11.03 1.96
N GLU A 93 -8.54 11.65 2.91
CA GLU A 93 -9.01 12.86 3.61
C GLU A 93 -9.18 14.06 2.68
N ILE A 94 -8.37 14.18 1.62
CA ILE A 94 -8.37 15.32 0.71
C ILE A 94 -9.17 15.03 -0.57
N ALA A 95 -9.06 13.82 -1.10
CA ALA A 95 -9.75 13.34 -2.30
C ALA A 95 -10.41 11.99 -2.01
N PRO A 96 -11.64 11.98 -1.48
CA PRO A 96 -12.37 10.74 -1.16
C PRO A 96 -12.63 9.85 -2.38
N ASP A 97 -12.68 10.45 -3.58
CA ASP A 97 -12.84 9.77 -4.86
C ASP A 97 -11.55 9.11 -5.37
N ALA A 98 -10.41 9.24 -4.66
CA ALA A 98 -9.13 8.68 -5.09
C ALA A 98 -9.16 7.19 -5.41
N ARG A 99 -10.04 6.43 -4.74
CA ARG A 99 -10.26 4.99 -5.00
C ARG A 99 -10.76 4.69 -6.43
N GLN A 100 -11.31 5.67 -7.14
CA GLN A 100 -11.86 5.51 -8.48
C GLN A 100 -10.80 5.73 -9.58
N TRP A 101 -9.66 6.33 -9.24
CA TRP A 101 -8.62 6.65 -10.21
C TRP A 101 -7.21 6.22 -9.78
N LEU A 102 -7.03 5.75 -8.55
CA LEU A 102 -5.78 5.17 -8.09
C LEU A 102 -5.83 3.64 -8.24
N SER A 103 -4.88 3.09 -9.00
CA SER A 103 -4.79 1.65 -9.29
C SER A 103 -4.12 0.88 -8.16
N ARG A 104 -2.83 1.15 -7.94
CA ARG A 104 -1.99 0.46 -6.96
C ARG A 104 -0.83 1.35 -6.53
N MET A 105 -0.25 0.97 -5.40
CA MET A 105 1.00 1.54 -4.90
C MET A 105 2.05 0.41 -4.88
N ALA A 106 3.20 0.67 -5.49
CA ALA A 106 4.34 -0.23 -5.54
C ALA A 106 5.55 0.41 -4.85
N TRP A 107 6.50 -0.44 -4.45
CA TRP A 107 7.75 -0.03 -3.86
C TRP A 107 8.92 -0.65 -4.63
N THR A 108 9.87 0.21 -4.99
CA THR A 108 11.19 -0.18 -5.49
C THR A 108 12.21 0.15 -4.42
N VAL A 109 13.09 -0.79 -4.10
CA VAL A 109 14.21 -0.58 -3.17
C VAL A 109 15.48 -0.85 -3.96
N THR A 110 16.37 0.14 -3.99
CA THR A 110 17.71 -0.05 -4.55
C THR A 110 18.61 -0.56 -3.44
N PRO A 111 19.18 -1.78 -3.56
CA PRO A 111 20.06 -2.33 -2.53
C PRO A 111 21.34 -1.49 -2.44
N ASP A 112 21.81 -1.24 -1.21
CA ASP A 112 23.10 -0.59 -0.97
C ASP A 112 24.14 -1.67 -0.63
N PRO A 113 25.21 -1.81 -1.41
CA PRO A 113 26.25 -2.81 -1.13
C PRO A 113 26.95 -2.60 0.22
N ILE A 114 26.85 -1.41 0.84
CA ILE A 114 27.42 -1.13 2.16
C ILE A 114 26.65 -1.87 3.27
N TYR A 115 25.35 -2.10 3.10
CA TYR A 115 24.46 -2.67 4.12
C TYR A 115 24.01 -4.10 3.81
N GLU A 116 24.72 -4.80 2.92
CA GLU A 116 24.39 -6.17 2.53
C GLU A 116 24.49 -7.12 3.74
N ALA A 117 23.33 -7.55 4.24
CA ALA A 117 23.22 -8.56 5.28
C ALA A 117 23.05 -9.95 4.66
N ALA A 118 23.73 -10.95 5.22
CA ALA A 118 23.50 -12.33 4.83
C ALA A 118 22.02 -12.71 5.07
N LEU A 119 21.39 -13.32 4.07
CA LEU A 119 20.03 -13.82 4.22
C LEU A 119 19.99 -14.90 5.32
N PRO A 120 18.94 -14.90 6.16
CA PRO A 120 18.82 -15.90 7.21
C PRO A 120 18.59 -17.29 6.62
N SER A 121 18.93 -18.32 7.40
CA SER A 121 18.68 -19.71 6.99
C SER A 121 17.19 -19.99 6.78
N PRO A 122 16.81 -21.00 5.98
CA PRO A 122 15.39 -21.32 5.74
C PRO A 122 14.55 -21.50 7.02
N GLY A 123 15.11 -22.13 8.06
CA GLY A 123 14.41 -22.36 9.34
C GLY A 123 14.05 -21.09 10.12
N TYR A 124 14.74 -19.96 9.85
CA TYR A 124 14.35 -18.67 10.41
C TYR A 124 12.95 -18.25 9.93
N TRP A 125 12.65 -18.44 8.64
CA TRP A 125 11.36 -18.06 8.06
C TRP A 125 10.21 -18.93 8.58
N GLU A 126 10.47 -20.21 8.84
CA GLU A 126 9.50 -21.11 9.47
C GLU A 126 9.11 -20.62 10.87
N THR A 127 10.10 -20.14 11.64
CA THR A 127 9.89 -19.57 12.98
C THR A 127 9.06 -18.27 12.90
N VAL A 128 9.38 -17.37 11.97
CA VAL A 128 8.62 -16.13 11.74
C VAL A 128 7.16 -16.43 11.39
N MET A 129 6.88 -17.45 10.60
CA MET A 129 5.51 -17.85 10.25
C MET A 129 4.76 -18.42 11.46
N ALA A 130 5.42 -19.25 12.29
CA ALA A 130 4.84 -19.77 13.51
C ALA A 130 4.50 -18.66 14.52
N ASP A 131 5.39 -17.67 14.70
CA ASP A 131 5.17 -16.53 15.59
C ASP A 131 3.99 -15.66 15.13
N ARG A 132 3.85 -15.46 13.80
CA ARG A 132 2.73 -14.73 13.22
C ARG A 132 1.40 -15.46 13.44
N GLU A 133 1.38 -16.78 13.24
CA GLU A 133 0.19 -17.59 13.51
C GLU A 133 -0.20 -17.54 14.99
N LEU A 134 0.79 -17.61 15.90
CA LEU A 134 0.57 -17.46 17.34
C LEU A 134 -0.01 -16.08 17.67
N THR A 135 0.56 -15.01 17.11
CA THR A 135 0.08 -13.63 17.31
C THR A 135 -1.36 -13.44 16.81
N ALA A 136 -1.70 -14.02 15.64
CA ALA A 136 -3.05 -13.96 15.08
C ALA A 136 -4.08 -14.67 15.98
N ARG A 137 -3.71 -15.85 16.51
CA ARG A 137 -4.53 -16.59 17.48
C ARG A 137 -4.71 -15.81 18.79
N GLN A 138 -3.65 -15.19 19.31
CA GLN A 138 -3.67 -14.41 20.54
C GLN A 138 -4.50 -13.12 20.43
N LYS A 139 -4.52 -12.46 19.26
CA LYS A 139 -5.35 -11.28 18.99
C LYS A 139 -6.84 -11.59 18.77
N GLY A 140 -7.28 -12.81 19.08
CA GLY A 140 -8.70 -13.18 19.06
C GLY A 140 -9.21 -13.71 17.72
N GLY A 141 -8.33 -14.10 16.79
CA GLY A 141 -8.68 -14.79 15.55
C GLY A 141 -9.20 -16.22 15.81
N LYS A 142 -10.33 -16.38 16.48
CA LYS A 142 -11.05 -17.66 16.53
C LYS A 142 -11.54 -17.98 15.12
N GLY A 143 -10.84 -18.85 14.40
CA GLY A 143 -11.27 -19.36 13.09
C GLY A 143 -10.27 -19.21 11.95
N TRP A 144 -9.06 -18.70 12.19
CA TRP A 144 -8.05 -18.55 11.15
C TRP A 144 -7.18 -19.81 11.11
N ASP A 145 -7.58 -20.78 10.27
CA ASP A 145 -6.72 -21.92 9.94
C ASP A 145 -5.58 -21.50 9.00
N ARG A 146 -4.61 -22.41 8.78
CA ARG A 146 -3.44 -22.18 7.92
C ARG A 146 -3.84 -21.74 6.50
N GLU A 147 -4.98 -22.21 6.01
CA GLU A 147 -5.52 -21.87 4.70
C GLU A 147 -6.13 -20.46 4.67
N SER A 148 -6.80 -20.06 5.75
CA SER A 148 -7.35 -18.72 5.95
C SER A 148 -6.25 -17.66 6.10
N LEU A 149 -5.13 -18.01 6.75
CA LEU A 149 -3.94 -17.17 6.78
C LEU A 149 -3.34 -17.03 5.38
N ALA A 150 -3.17 -18.14 4.65
CA ALA A 150 -2.65 -18.10 3.28
C ALA A 150 -3.55 -17.28 2.33
N ARG A 151 -4.87 -17.40 2.45
CA ARG A 151 -5.83 -16.57 1.71
C ARG A 151 -5.76 -15.11 2.13
N HIS A 152 -5.72 -14.79 3.42
CA HIS A 152 -5.55 -13.40 3.84
C HIS A 152 -4.27 -12.78 3.30
N PHE A 153 -3.14 -13.51 3.26
CA PHE A 153 -1.90 -13.01 2.66
C PHE A 153 -1.96 -12.90 1.13
N SER A 154 -2.83 -13.68 0.46
CA SER A 154 -3.11 -13.57 -0.97
C SER A 154 -4.15 -12.47 -1.30
N ASP A 155 -5.08 -12.20 -0.38
CA ASP A 155 -6.26 -11.34 -0.54
C ASP A 155 -6.08 -9.97 0.11
N THR A 156 -5.04 -9.75 0.93
CA THR A 156 -4.66 -8.39 1.36
C THR A 156 -4.07 -7.62 0.20
N ASN A 157 -4.98 -7.16 -0.66
CA ASN A 157 -4.94 -5.78 -1.12
C ASN A 157 -5.03 -4.88 0.14
N PRO A 158 -4.26 -3.79 0.25
CA PRO A 158 -3.82 -3.20 1.52
C PRO A 158 -4.89 -2.40 2.30
N GLY A 159 -6.18 -2.56 2.00
CA GLY A 159 -7.24 -1.67 2.49
C GLY A 159 -7.71 -1.88 3.93
N ASP A 160 -7.49 -3.04 4.55
CA ASP A 160 -8.19 -3.43 5.79
C ASP A 160 -7.29 -3.78 6.99
N MET A 161 -6.01 -3.38 6.98
CA MET A 161 -5.23 -3.39 8.23
C MET A 161 -5.68 -2.25 9.14
N VAL A 162 -6.67 -2.52 10.00
CA VAL A 162 -7.01 -1.68 11.15
C VAL A 162 -5.88 -1.79 12.17
N VAL A 163 -4.85 -0.97 12.01
CA VAL A 163 -3.86 -0.70 13.06
C VAL A 163 -4.43 0.42 13.94
N ASP A 164 -4.63 0.15 15.23
CA ASP A 164 -4.97 1.20 16.19
C ASP A 164 -3.71 2.06 16.44
N PHE A 165 -3.57 3.15 15.68
CA PHE A 165 -2.42 4.05 15.71
C PHE A 165 -2.31 4.91 16.97
N LYS A 166 -3.22 4.78 17.95
CA LYS A 166 -3.09 5.51 19.22
C LYS A 166 -2.07 4.88 20.17
N ASN A 167 -1.64 3.65 19.92
CA ASN A 167 -0.63 2.97 20.72
C ASN A 167 0.53 2.49 19.83
N THR A 168 1.53 3.35 19.63
CA THR A 168 2.74 3.07 18.86
C THR A 168 3.80 2.30 19.65
N GLN A 169 3.51 1.90 20.88
CA GLN A 169 4.42 1.05 21.63
C GLN A 169 4.36 -0.38 21.09
N PRO A 170 5.51 -1.03 20.84
CA PRO A 170 5.56 -2.47 20.61
C PRO A 170 4.81 -3.17 21.75
N PRO A 171 3.98 -4.20 21.47
CA PRO A 171 3.38 -4.99 22.53
C PRO A 171 4.49 -5.54 23.43
N ASP A 172 4.28 -5.49 24.75
CA ASP A 172 5.23 -6.00 25.74
C ASP A 172 5.59 -7.45 25.39
N ARG A 173 6.87 -7.67 25.07
CA ARG A 173 7.39 -9.01 24.79
C ARG A 173 7.54 -9.72 26.13
N ASN A 174 6.49 -10.43 26.56
CA ASN A 174 6.59 -11.30 27.72
C ASN A 174 7.43 -12.55 27.36
N ILE A 175 8.74 -12.41 27.53
CA ILE A 175 9.76 -13.44 27.25
C ILE A 175 9.65 -14.68 28.15
N GLU A 176 8.81 -14.66 29.18
CA GLU A 176 8.61 -15.80 30.08
C GLU A 176 7.87 -16.99 29.42
N ASN A 177 7.11 -16.75 28.34
CA ASN A 177 6.39 -17.81 27.62
C ASN A 177 7.20 -18.46 26.48
N LEU A 178 8.46 -18.06 26.28
CA LEU A 178 9.33 -18.59 25.22
C LEU A 178 10.22 -19.76 25.69
N ALA A 179 10.10 -20.21 26.94
CA ALA A 179 10.82 -21.40 27.37
C ALA A 179 10.26 -22.64 26.64
N PRO A 180 11.08 -23.42 25.93
CA PRO A 180 10.62 -24.66 25.32
C PRO A 180 10.12 -25.61 26.42
N PRO A 181 9.12 -26.46 26.14
CA PRO A 181 8.65 -27.45 27.10
C PRO A 181 9.83 -28.32 27.54
N LYS A 182 9.98 -28.47 28.86
CA LYS A 182 11.02 -29.33 29.42
C LYS A 182 10.74 -30.79 29.04
N ARG A 183 11.68 -31.31 28.26
CA ARG A 183 12.02 -32.70 27.92
C ARG A 183 11.24 -33.36 26.79
#